data_AF-A0A931M6E6-F1
#
_entry.id   AF-A0A931M6E6-F1
#
_cell.length_a   1.000
_cell.length_b   1.000
_cell.length_c   1.000
_cell.angle_alpha   90.00
_cell.angle_beta   90.00
_cell.angle_gamma   90.00
#
_symmetry.space_group_name_H-M   'P 1'
#
loop_
_entity.id
_entity.type
_entity.pdbx_description
1 polymer ?
#
loop_
_entity_poly.entity_id
_entity_poly.type
_entity_poly.pdbx_seq_one_letter_code
_entity_poly.pdbx_strand_id
1 'polypeptide(L)'
;MKRQLFFIVFTLFTLNLFSQSLGVERLAHAKKSIVRILIEGKPSGTGFIVSSAGQIITCWHVIDPAFIRDTLNRLMGLRKIEAEFSDGVTVELGIYN
;
A
#
# COMPACT_ATOMS: atom_id res chain seq x y z
N MET A 1 -30.51 40.33 11.84
CA MET A 1 -30.70 39.00 11.21
C MET A 1 -29.87 38.78 9.94
N LYS A 2 -29.89 39.68 8.92
CA LYS A 2 -29.13 39.48 7.66
C LYS A 2 -27.61 39.28 7.83
N ARG A 3 -27.00 39.95 8.81
CA ARG A 3 -25.55 39.86 9.11
C ARG A 3 -25.12 38.50 9.70
N GLN A 4 -25.97 37.88 10.52
CA GLN A 4 -25.68 36.57 11.12
C GLN A 4 -25.81 35.43 10.11
N LEU A 5 -26.76 35.53 9.18
CA LEU A 5 -26.91 34.58 8.08
C LEU A 5 -25.66 34.54 7.18
N PHE A 6 -25.04 35.69 6.94
CA PHE A 6 -23.82 35.80 6.13
C PHE A 6 -22.62 35.09 6.78
N PHE A 7 -22.46 35.23 8.10
CA PHE A 7 -21.40 34.52 8.83
C PHE A 7 -21.58 33.01 8.77
N ILE A 8 -22.81 32.52 8.92
CA ILE A 8 -23.12 31.07 8.86
C ILE A 8 -22.80 30.51 7.47
N VAL A 9 -23.20 31.21 6.41
CA VAL A 9 -22.91 30.81 5.01
C VAL A 9 -21.41 30.84 4.73
N PHE A 10 -20.69 31.85 5.23
CA PHE A 10 -19.23 31.95 5.06
C PHE A 10 -18.46 30.83 5.79
N THR A 11 -18.88 30.49 7.01
CA THR A 11 -18.30 29.35 7.74
C THR A 11 -18.61 28.01 7.06
N LEU A 12 -19.81 27.82 6.50
CA LEU A 12 -20.14 26.59 5.79
C LEU A 12 -19.38 26.45 4.45
N PHE A 13 -19.06 27.56 3.79
CA PHE A 13 -18.29 27.55 2.55
C PHE A 13 -16.82 27.16 2.77
N THR A 14 -16.22 27.63 3.87
CA THR A 14 -14.82 27.28 4.22
C THR A 14 -14.67 25.83 4.70
N LEU A 15 -15.70 25.25 5.31
CA LEU A 15 -15.71 23.85 5.75
C LEU A 15 -15.77 22.84 4.58
N ASN A 16 -16.32 23.23 3.42
CA ASN A 16 -16.37 22.37 2.24
C ASN A 16 -15.06 22.30 1.43
N LEU A 17 -14.11 23.22 1.67
CA LEU A 17 -12.80 23.24 1.00
C LEU A 17 -11.80 22.22 1.57
N PHE A 18 -12.13 21.60 2.71
CA PHE A 18 -11.32 20.55 3.33
C PHE A 18 -11.80 19.13 3.03
N SER A 19 -12.77 18.97 2.11
CA SER A 19 -13.13 17.67 1.56
C SER A 19 -11.97 17.17 0.69
N GLN A 20 -11.17 16.30 1.28
CA GLN A 20 -9.92 15.72 0.82
C GLN A 20 -9.97 15.17 -0.62
N SER A 21 -9.78 16.01 -1.64
CA SER A 21 -9.23 15.49 -2.88
C SER A 21 -7.76 15.19 -2.60
N LEU A 22 -7.34 13.94 -2.81
CA LEU A 22 -5.92 13.64 -2.87
C LEU A 22 -5.38 14.45 -4.06
N GLY A 23 -4.72 15.57 -3.78
CA GLY A 23 -4.05 16.35 -4.80
C GLY A 23 -3.13 15.44 -5.61
N VAL A 24 -3.00 15.74 -6.92
CA VAL A 24 -2.21 14.93 -7.87
C VAL A 24 -0.81 14.63 -7.33
N GLU A 25 -0.20 15.60 -6.65
CA GLU A 25 1.11 15.47 -6.01
C GLU A 25 1.13 14.40 -4.90
N ARG A 26 0.12 14.38 -4.03
CA ARG A 26 0.03 13.41 -2.93
C ARG A 26 -0.20 12.00 -3.47
N LEU A 27 -1.01 11.87 -4.54
CA LEU A 27 -1.19 10.60 -5.24
C LEU A 27 0.12 10.14 -5.90
N ALA A 28 0.84 11.04 -6.57
CA ALA A 28 2.14 10.73 -7.18
C ALA A 28 3.17 10.30 -6.13
N HIS A 29 3.19 10.96 -4.97
CA HIS A 29 4.04 10.57 -3.84
C HIS A 29 3.66 9.19 -3.29
N ALA A 30 2.38 8.94 -3.04
CA ALA A 30 1.91 7.65 -2.53
C ALA A 30 2.20 6.50 -3.50
N LYS A 31 2.12 6.73 -4.82
CA LYS A 31 2.47 5.70 -5.82
C LYS A 31 3.92 5.22 -5.73
N LYS A 32 4.85 6.09 -5.31
CA LYS A 32 6.27 5.73 -5.16
C LYS A 32 6.53 4.77 -4.00
N SER A 33 5.63 4.70 -3.02
CA SER A 33 5.74 3.78 -1.88
C SER A 33 4.98 2.47 -2.08
N ILE A 34 4.35 2.26 -3.24
CA ILE A 34 3.56 1.07 -3.56
C ILE A 34 4.39 0.15 -4.44
N VAL A 35 4.40 -1.13 -4.09
CA VAL A 35 5.04 -2.19 -4.89
C VAL A 35 4.02 -3.28 -5.20
N ARG A 36 4.21 -3.98 -6.32
CA ARG A 36 3.49 -5.21 -6.62
C ARG A 36 4.27 -6.39 -6.04
N ILE A 37 3.60 -7.25 -5.29
CA ILE A 37 4.19 -8.48 -4.75
C ILE A 37 4.03 -9.59 -5.78
N LEU A 38 5.14 -10.24 -6.11
CA LEU A 38 5.21 -11.40 -6.98
C LEU A 38 5.61 -12.64 -6.18
N ILE A 39 5.04 -13.79 -6.54
CA ILE A 39 5.46 -15.11 -6.06
C ILE A 39 5.85 -15.92 -7.29
N GLU A 40 7.10 -16.37 -7.37
CA GLU A 40 7.65 -17.05 -8.56
C GLU A 40 7.38 -16.26 -9.86
N GLY A 41 7.63 -14.94 -9.83
CA GLY A 41 7.38 -14.02 -10.95
C GLY A 41 5.90 -13.76 -11.28
N LYS A 42 4.94 -14.32 -10.53
CA LYS A 42 3.51 -14.12 -10.77
C LYS A 42 2.91 -13.10 -9.81
N PRO A 43 2.09 -12.14 -10.30
CA PRO A 43 1.39 -11.19 -9.44
C PRO A 43 0.53 -11.88 -8.37
N SER A 44 0.76 -11.52 -7.11
CA SER A 44 -0.03 -12.00 -5.98
C SER A 44 -0.80 -10.88 -5.28
N GLY A 45 -0.24 -9.67 -5.19
CA GLY A 45 -0.91 -8.54 -4.56
C GLY A 45 -0.06 -7.28 -4.51
N THR A 46 -0.29 -6.47 -3.48
CA THR A 46 0.33 -5.15 -3.31
C THR A 46 1.02 -5.06 -1.95
N GLY A 47 2.15 -4.39 -1.90
CA GLY A 47 2.86 -4.04 -0.67
C GLY A 47 3.11 -2.54 -0.58
N PHE A 48 3.42 -2.07 0.63
CA PHE A 48 3.76 -0.68 0.91
C PHE A 48 5.12 -0.61 1.59
N ILE A 49 6.00 0.22 1.06
CA ILE A 49 7.29 0.53 1.69
C ILE A 49 7.02 1.44 2.88
N VAL A 50 7.41 1.00 4.08
CA VAL A 50 7.13 1.71 5.35
C VAL A 50 8.36 2.24 6.05
N SER A 51 9.55 1.88 5.59
CA SER A 51 10.79 2.42 6.16
C SER A 51 11.86 2.64 5.09
N SER A 52 12.78 3.56 5.37
CA SER A 52 13.92 3.87 4.51
C SER A 52 14.91 2.70 4.38
N ALA A 53 14.82 1.70 5.27
CA ALA A 53 15.61 0.48 5.19
C ALA A 53 15.02 -0.56 4.21
N GLY A 54 13.90 -0.25 3.55
CA GLY A 54 13.28 -1.14 2.56
C GLY A 54 12.28 -2.14 3.15
N GLN A 55 11.79 -1.91 4.37
CA GLN A 55 10.73 -2.74 4.94
C GLN A 55 9.41 -2.55 4.18
N ILE A 56 8.77 -3.66 3.83
CA ILE A 56 7.50 -3.68 3.10
C ILE A 56 6.46 -4.38 3.98
N ILE A 57 5.28 -3.77 4.10
CA ILE A 57 4.11 -4.41 4.70
C ILE A 57 3.15 -4.85 3.60
N THR A 58 2.49 -5.98 3.82
CA THR A 58 1.40 -6.48 2.97
C THR A 58 0.45 -7.33 3.81
N CYS A 59 -0.66 -7.74 3.22
CA CYS A 59 -1.62 -8.62 3.87
C CYS A 59 -1.09 -10.06 3.87
N TRP A 60 -1.39 -10.82 4.94
CA TRP A 60 -0.98 -12.23 5.04
C TRP A 60 -1.40 -13.08 3.82
N HIS A 61 -2.62 -12.90 3.31
CA HIS A 61 -3.13 -13.67 2.16
C HIS A 61 -2.36 -13.40 0.85
N VAL A 62 -1.60 -12.30 0.77
CA VAL A 62 -0.74 -11.99 -0.40
C VAL A 62 0.53 -12.83 -0.36
N ILE A 63 1.03 -13.19 0.82
CA ILE A 63 2.25 -13.99 0.96
C ILE A 63 1.97 -15.46 1.32
N ASP A 64 0.80 -15.80 1.84
CA ASP A 64 0.41 -17.17 2.20
C ASP A 64 0.65 -18.21 1.08
N PRO A 65 0.38 -17.90 -0.21
CA PRO A 65 0.66 -18.83 -1.31
C PRO A 65 2.16 -19.14 -1.53
N ALA A 66 3.06 -18.31 -0.97
CA ALA A 66 4.50 -18.54 -1.05
C ALA A 66 4.96 -19.65 -0.09
N PHE A 67 4.20 -19.93 0.97
CA PHE A 67 4.55 -20.95 1.95
C PHE A 67 4.20 -22.33 1.40
N ILE A 68 5.22 -23.19 1.27
CA ILE A 68 5.04 -24.59 0.87
C ILE A 68 4.73 -25.37 2.14
N ARG A 69 3.57 -26.01 2.19
CA ARG A 69 3.11 -26.78 3.35
C ARG A 69 2.97 -28.26 3.00
N ASP A 70 3.24 -29.13 3.97
CA ASP A 70 2.97 -30.57 3.85
C ASP A 70 1.48 -30.90 4.06
N THR A 71 1.13 -32.19 3.96
CA THR A 71 -0.22 -32.70 4.22
C THR A 71 -0.68 -32.52 5.67
N LEU A 72 0.23 -32.25 6.60
CA LEU A 72 -0.03 -31.96 8.01
C LEU A 72 0.05 -30.45 8.32
N ASN A 73 0.03 -29.60 7.28
CA ASN A 73 0.09 -28.14 7.37
C ASN A 73 1.39 -27.56 7.96
N ARG A 74 2.48 -28.34 7.99
CA ARG A 74 3.81 -27.91 8.43
C ARG A 74 4.52 -27.15 7.34
N LEU A 75 5.22 -26.08 7.71
CA LEU A 75 6.01 -25.29 6.77
C LEU A 75 7.23 -26.09 6.29
N MET A 76 7.29 -26.38 5.00
CA MET A 76 8.39 -27.11 4.36
C MET A 76 9.37 -26.19 3.63
N GLY A 77 8.93 -25.01 3.22
CA GLY A 77 9.77 -24.08 2.48
C GLY A 77 9.03 -22.82 2.08
N LEU A 78 9.78 -21.92 1.45
CA LEU A 78 9.28 -20.64 0.96
C LEU A 78 9.63 -20.53 -0.52
N ARG A 79 8.63 -20.23 -1.35
CA ARG A 79 8.82 -19.84 -2.74
C ARG A 79 9.48 -18.48 -2.82
N LYS A 80 10.07 -18.16 -3.97
CA LYS A 80 10.65 -16.84 -4.19
C LYS A 80 9.55 -15.76 -4.11
N ILE A 81 9.77 -14.76 -3.27
CA ILE A 81 8.91 -13.57 -3.15
C ILE A 81 9.69 -12.37 -3.68
N GLU A 82 9.07 -11.56 -4.51
CA GLU A 82 9.69 -10.38 -5.11
C GLU A 82 8.76 -9.17 -4.99
N ALA A 83 9.34 -7.97 -4.91
CA ALA A 83 8.65 -6.70 -5.08
C ALA A 83 9.00 -6.11 -6.44
N GLU A 84 7.98 -5.85 -7.27
CA GLU A 84 8.08 -5.07 -8.50
C GLU A 84 7.68 -3.61 -8.23
N PHE A 85 8.59 -2.70 -8.54
CA PHE A 85 8.40 -1.27 -8.42
C PHE A 85 7.69 -0.69 -9.65
N SER A 86 7.19 0.54 -9.56
CA SER A 86 6.47 1.20 -10.67
C SER A 86 7.31 1.41 -11.93
N ASP A 87 8.63 1.35 -11.83
CA ASP A 87 9.59 1.43 -12.93
C ASP A 87 9.93 0.05 -13.53
N GLY A 88 9.33 -1.03 -13.03
CA GLY A 88 9.55 -2.41 -13.47
C GLY A 88 10.76 -3.09 -12.83
N VAL A 89 11.50 -2.40 -11.95
CA VAL A 89 12.60 -3.04 -11.21
C VAL A 89 12.02 -4.05 -10.24
N THR A 90 12.60 -5.25 -10.21
CA THR A 90 12.22 -6.32 -9.29
C THR A 90 13.33 -6.56 -8.26
N VAL A 91 12.93 -6.71 -7.00
CA VAL A 91 13.84 -7.00 -5.88
C VAL A 91 13.33 -8.21 -5.11
N GLU A 92 14.21 -9.15 -4.81
CA GLU A 92 13.88 -10.32 -4.00
C GLU A 92 13.69 -9.94 -2.52
N LEU A 93 12.65 -10.49 -1.90
CA LEU A 93 12.27 -10.20 -0.52
C LEU A 93 12.60 -11.36 0.41
N GLY A 94 13.13 -11.03 1.59
CA GLY A 94 13.17 -11.93 2.74
C GLY A 94 11.98 -11.69 3.68
N ILE A 95 11.57 -12.72 4.41
CA ILE A 95 10.62 -12.59 5.52
C ILE A 95 11.41 -12.42 6.81
N TYR A 96 11.25 -11.26 7.47
CA TYR A 96 11.77 -11.01 8.81
C TYR A 96 10.68 -11.36 9.83
N ASN A 97 11.00 -12.30 10.74
CA ASN A 97 10.18 -12.65 11.91
C ASN A 97 10.80 -12.06 13.17
#